data_AF-A0A916QYI3-F1
#
_entry.id   AF-A0A916QYI3-F1
#
_cell.length_a   1.000
_cell.length_b   1.000
_cell.length_c   1.000
_cell.angle_alpha   90.00
_cell.angle_beta   90.00
_cell.angle_gamma   90.00
#
_symmetry.space_group_name_H-M   'P 1'
#
loop_
_entity.id
_entity.type
_entity.pdbx_description
1 polymer ?
#
loop_
_entity_poly.entity_id
_entity_poly.type
_entity_poly.pdbx_seq_one_letter_code
_entity_poly.pdbx_strand_id
1 'polypeptide(L)'
;MMNYGFKAGLIAIVSGALVGCGSFGNSGRSSGGFLNRPVAVTPDPSREDPSSGAMERALGEAGGDTVSIFDALRSPDENTNVRVNKYLWSAALETLSFLPVESADPFTGVLVMGWGRAPGSARQYRATVLVQDPALDARSLKLSIQTRNGPASAETVRRVEDAILTRARQLRVRDKNL
;
A
#
# COMPACT_ATOMS: atom_id res chain seq x y z
N MET A 1 -49.08 19.84 -5.56
CA MET A 1 -49.70 18.50 -5.47
C MET A 1 -48.63 17.48 -5.83
N MET A 2 -48.06 16.81 -4.81
CA MET A 2 -47.13 15.69 -4.95
C MET A 2 -47.85 14.47 -5.53
N ASN A 3 -47.19 13.72 -6.42
CA ASN A 3 -47.52 12.32 -6.67
C ASN A 3 -46.21 11.51 -6.66
N TYR A 4 -45.96 10.86 -5.52
CA TYR A 4 -44.96 9.80 -5.37
C TYR A 4 -45.64 8.46 -5.69
N GLY A 5 -45.21 7.81 -6.76
CA GLY A 5 -45.58 6.42 -7.05
C GLY A 5 -44.56 5.46 -6.44
N PHE A 6 -44.88 4.89 -5.29
CA PHE A 6 -44.07 3.91 -4.56
C PHE A 6 -44.81 2.57 -4.53
N LYS A 7 -44.36 1.55 -5.30
CA LYS A 7 -44.61 0.09 -5.10
C LYS A 7 -43.51 -0.67 -5.85
N ALA A 8 -42.47 -1.19 -5.19
CA ALA A 8 -42.39 -2.46 -4.46
C ALA A 8 -42.66 -3.70 -5.36
N GLY A 9 -41.58 -4.36 -5.79
CA GLY A 9 -41.59 -5.68 -6.44
C GLY A 9 -40.33 -6.45 -6.03
N LEU A 10 -40.53 -7.47 -5.21
CA LEU A 10 -39.57 -8.12 -4.33
C LEU A 10 -38.86 -9.31 -5.02
N ILE A 11 -37.53 -9.20 -5.10
CA ILE A 11 -36.47 -10.23 -4.95
C ILE A 11 -36.91 -11.71 -5.07
N ALA A 12 -36.47 -12.37 -6.15
CA ALA A 12 -36.35 -13.83 -6.21
C ALA A 12 -34.89 -14.23 -5.91
N ILE A 13 -34.63 -14.71 -4.70
CA ILE A 13 -33.36 -15.37 -4.35
C ILE A 13 -33.52 -16.85 -4.68
N VAL A 14 -32.85 -17.30 -5.73
CA VAL A 14 -32.66 -18.72 -6.04
C VAL A 14 -31.45 -19.22 -5.26
N SER A 15 -31.72 -20.19 -4.40
CA SER A 15 -30.76 -20.97 -3.62
C SER A 15 -29.75 -21.72 -4.49
N GLY A 16 -28.52 -21.81 -4.01
CA GLY A 16 -27.48 -22.69 -4.53
C GLY A 16 -26.40 -22.92 -3.50
N ALA A 17 -26.65 -23.85 -2.57
CA ALA A 17 -25.66 -24.34 -1.62
C ALA A 17 -24.67 -25.26 -2.35
N LEU A 18 -23.37 -24.97 -2.24
CA LEU A 18 -22.32 -25.93 -2.53
C LEU A 18 -21.41 -26.06 -1.32
N VAL A 19 -21.65 -27.16 -0.61
CA VAL A 19 -20.77 -27.78 0.37
C VAL A 19 -19.61 -28.42 -0.36
N GLY A 20 -18.39 -28.21 0.13
CA GLY A 20 -17.19 -28.89 -0.36
C GLY A 20 -16.05 -28.76 0.63
N CYS A 21 -16.11 -29.51 1.73
CA CYS A 21 -14.99 -29.73 2.64
C CYS A 21 -14.06 -30.78 2.00
N GLY A 22 -12.83 -30.40 1.67
CA GLY A 22 -11.81 -31.29 1.12
C GLY A 22 -10.55 -31.25 1.98
N SER A 23 -10.50 -32.12 2.99
CA SER A 23 -9.29 -32.48 3.72
C SER A 23 -8.62 -33.63 2.98
N PHE A 24 -7.40 -33.43 2.49
CA PHE A 24 -6.52 -34.51 2.04
C PHE A 24 -5.15 -34.31 2.67
N GLY A 25 -4.84 -35.21 3.61
CA GLY A 25 -3.52 -35.32 4.19
C GLY A 25 -2.50 -35.84 3.18
N ASN A 26 -1.25 -35.45 3.39
CA ASN A 26 -0.11 -36.22 2.92
C ASN A 26 0.89 -36.36 4.07
N SER A 27 0.81 -37.50 4.75
CA SER A 27 1.88 -38.05 5.57
C SER A 27 2.97 -38.59 4.65
N GLY A 28 4.07 -37.85 4.50
CA GLY A 28 5.25 -38.25 3.72
C GLY A 28 6.51 -38.21 4.58
N ARG A 29 6.96 -39.38 4.98
CA ARG A 29 8.09 -39.72 5.85
C ARG A 29 9.36 -39.92 5.01
N SER A 30 10.49 -39.30 5.35
CA SER A 30 11.87 -39.84 5.14
C SER A 30 12.89 -38.80 5.65
N SER A 31 13.50 -38.92 6.84
CA SER A 31 14.71 -39.71 7.15
C SER A 31 15.85 -39.53 6.15
N GLY A 32 16.71 -38.54 6.38
CA GLY A 32 18.00 -38.39 5.72
C GLY A 32 18.87 -37.43 6.52
N GLY A 33 19.69 -37.96 7.43
CA GLY A 33 20.64 -37.19 8.21
C GLY A 33 21.83 -36.76 7.37
N PHE A 34 22.25 -35.51 7.51
CA PHE A 34 23.63 -35.11 7.29
C PHE A 34 24.00 -34.08 8.35
N LEU A 35 25.02 -34.43 9.11
CA LEU A 35 25.58 -33.70 10.24
C LEU A 35 26.17 -32.37 9.74
N ASN A 36 25.66 -31.24 10.22
CA ASN A 36 26.38 -29.97 10.14
C ASN A 36 26.92 -29.60 11.53
N ARG A 37 28.24 -29.64 11.67
CA ARG A 37 29.00 -29.29 12.88
C ARG A 37 29.00 -27.77 13.08
N PRO A 38 28.84 -27.26 14.31
CA PRO A 38 29.21 -25.89 14.62
C PRO A 38 30.74 -25.76 14.69
N VAL A 39 31.30 -24.81 13.93
CA VAL A 39 32.67 -24.31 14.14
C VAL A 39 32.65 -23.45 15.41
N ALA A 40 33.44 -23.85 16.40
CA ALA A 40 33.73 -23.05 17.56
C ALA A 40 34.75 -21.97 17.18
N VAL A 41 34.35 -20.70 17.25
CA VAL A 41 35.26 -19.55 17.22
C VAL A 41 35.79 -19.37 18.63
N THR A 42 37.06 -19.69 18.85
CA THR A 42 37.78 -19.31 20.08
C THR A 42 38.24 -17.84 19.97
N PRO A 43 37.97 -16.98 20.97
CA PRO A 43 38.55 -15.64 21.04
C PRO A 43 40.03 -15.72 21.42
N ASP A 44 40.89 -15.01 20.69
CA ASP A 44 42.30 -14.78 21.05
C ASP A 44 42.39 -13.51 21.96
N PRO A 45 42.84 -13.65 23.23
CA PRO A 45 42.90 -12.54 24.18
C PRO A 45 44.29 -11.90 24.22
N SER A 46 44.76 -11.32 23.12
CA SER A 46 46.06 -10.64 23.11
C SER A 46 46.14 -9.55 22.04
N ARG A 47 45.51 -8.39 22.32
CA ARG A 47 46.01 -7.05 21.97
C ARG A 47 45.02 -5.96 22.41
N GLU A 48 45.22 -5.45 23.61
CA GLU A 48 44.86 -4.07 23.95
C GLU A 48 46.18 -3.30 24.10
N ASP A 49 46.30 -2.15 23.42
CA ASP A 49 47.12 -1.07 23.96
C ASP A 49 46.51 0.29 23.59
N PRO A 50 46.29 1.21 24.55
CA PRO A 50 45.55 2.44 24.36
C PRO A 50 46.44 3.69 24.25
N SER A 51 45.83 4.77 23.74
CA SER A 51 46.24 6.18 23.88
C SER A 51 47.48 6.68 23.11
N SER A 52 47.26 7.64 22.20
CA SER A 52 47.88 8.98 22.24
C SER A 52 47.56 9.80 20.96
N GLY A 53 46.69 10.80 21.13
CA GLY A 53 46.75 12.13 20.52
C GLY A 53 46.99 12.30 19.01
N ALA A 54 45.91 12.54 18.26
CA ALA A 54 45.88 13.54 17.18
C ALA A 54 44.42 13.90 16.84
N MET A 55 43.80 14.67 17.74
CA MET A 55 42.61 15.46 17.42
C MET A 55 43.07 16.71 16.64
N GLU A 56 42.81 16.77 15.34
CA GLU A 56 42.41 17.97 14.59
C GLU A 56 42.37 17.70 13.09
N ARG A 57 41.17 17.42 12.57
CA ARG A 57 40.65 18.07 11.37
C ARG A 57 39.17 18.35 11.56
N ALA A 58 38.90 19.55 12.06
CA ALA A 58 37.67 20.31 11.83
C ALA A 58 37.41 20.41 10.31
N LEU A 59 36.23 20.66 9.76
CA LEU A 59 34.97 21.20 10.24
C LEU A 59 33.95 20.90 9.11
N GLY A 60 32.72 20.52 9.44
CA GLY A 60 31.72 20.25 8.40
C GLY A 60 30.37 19.79 8.93
N GLU A 61 29.85 20.54 9.90
CA GLU A 61 28.43 20.70 10.24
C GLU A 61 27.59 19.46 10.55
N ALA A 62 27.33 19.33 11.85
CA ALA A 62 26.14 18.71 12.40
C ALA A 62 24.88 19.30 11.76
N GLY A 63 24.00 18.42 11.28
CA GLY A 63 22.74 18.80 10.65
C GLY A 63 21.68 17.72 10.80
N GLY A 64 21.45 17.28 12.04
CA GLY A 64 20.22 16.64 12.47
C GLY A 64 19.95 15.23 11.91
N ASP A 65 20.06 14.25 12.80
CA ASP A 65 19.30 13.00 12.72
C ASP A 65 17.80 13.28 12.85
N THR A 66 17.24 14.08 11.95
CA THR A 66 15.82 14.03 11.68
C THR A 66 15.65 12.85 10.74
N VAL A 67 15.47 11.65 11.32
CA VAL A 67 14.73 10.59 10.64
C VAL A 67 13.44 11.25 10.22
N SER A 68 13.41 11.69 8.97
CA SER A 68 12.25 12.39 8.44
C SER A 68 11.12 11.39 8.54
N ILE A 69 9.94 11.83 8.96
CA ILE A 69 8.74 10.99 8.91
C ILE A 69 8.58 10.39 7.50
N PHE A 70 9.04 11.13 6.47
CA PHE A 70 9.16 10.68 5.08
C PHE A 70 10.20 9.57 4.82
N ASP A 71 11.26 9.46 5.62
CA ASP A 71 12.30 8.43 5.50
C ASP A 71 11.88 7.13 6.20
N ALA A 72 11.24 7.25 7.37
CA ALA A 72 10.56 6.13 8.04
C ALA A 72 9.42 5.54 7.18
N LEU A 73 8.79 6.35 6.32
CA LEU A 73 7.79 5.89 5.34
C LEU A 73 8.40 5.27 4.08
N ARG A 74 9.68 5.55 3.77
CA ARG A 74 10.40 4.95 2.63
C ARG A 74 11.02 3.60 2.99
N SER A 75 11.40 3.41 4.24
CA SER A 75 12.03 2.19 4.75
C SER A 75 11.15 1.47 5.79
N PRO A 76 10.02 0.87 5.40
CA PRO A 76 9.32 -0.06 6.26
C PRO A 76 9.98 -1.43 6.17
N ASP A 77 10.57 -1.90 7.26
CA ASP A 77 10.82 -3.33 7.46
C ASP A 77 9.56 -4.12 7.13
N GLU A 78 9.69 -5.21 6.38
CA GLU A 78 8.58 -6.07 5.94
C GLU A 78 7.75 -6.66 7.10
N ASN A 79 8.19 -6.45 8.35
CA ASN A 79 7.54 -6.87 9.60
C ASN A 79 6.76 -5.77 10.33
N THR A 80 6.75 -4.53 9.86
CA THR A 80 5.83 -3.52 10.42
C THR A 80 4.44 -3.81 9.87
N ASN A 81 3.45 -4.04 10.73
CA ASN A 81 2.05 -4.32 10.37
C ASN A 81 1.39 -3.08 9.74
N VAL A 82 1.86 -2.64 8.57
CA VAL A 82 1.30 -1.52 7.84
C VAL A 82 0.00 -2.02 7.22
N ARG A 83 -1.12 -1.57 7.77
CA ARG A 83 -2.48 -1.92 7.30
C ARG A 83 -2.75 -1.43 5.87
N VAL A 84 -1.96 -0.47 5.39
CA VAL A 84 -2.10 0.20 4.09
C VAL A 84 -0.90 -0.13 3.20
N ASN A 85 -1.14 -0.51 1.95
CA ASN A 85 -0.07 -0.79 1.00
C ASN A 85 0.62 0.51 0.50
N LYS A 86 1.95 0.63 0.70
CA LYS A 86 2.74 1.81 0.26
C LYS A 86 2.60 2.11 -1.25
N TYR A 87 2.55 1.07 -2.08
CA TYR A 87 2.48 1.22 -3.53
C TYR A 87 1.10 1.67 -4.00
N LEU A 88 0.01 1.18 -3.39
CA LEU A 88 -1.35 1.64 -3.70
C LEU A 88 -1.51 3.12 -3.35
N TRP A 89 -0.97 3.53 -2.21
CA TRP A 89 -1.00 4.92 -1.77
C TRP A 89 -0.25 5.84 -2.75
N SER A 90 1.02 5.53 -3.04
CA SER A 90 1.81 6.31 -4.00
C SER A 90 1.19 6.32 -5.40
N ALA A 91 0.68 5.18 -5.86
CA ALA A 91 0.02 5.09 -7.17
C ALA A 91 -1.26 5.94 -7.25
N ALA A 92 -2.06 6.00 -6.18
CA ALA A 92 -3.26 6.82 -6.13
C ALA A 92 -2.91 8.31 -6.24
N LEU A 93 -1.90 8.77 -5.49
CA LEU A 93 -1.41 10.14 -5.55
C LEU A 93 -0.87 10.51 -6.94
N GLU A 94 -0.08 9.63 -7.57
CA GLU A 94 0.46 9.90 -8.90
C GLU A 94 -0.63 9.93 -9.97
N THR A 95 -1.55 8.96 -9.95
CA THR A 95 -2.62 8.83 -10.96
C THR A 95 -3.63 9.96 -10.87
N LEU A 96 -3.95 10.41 -9.65
CA LEU A 96 -4.93 11.46 -9.39
C LEU A 96 -4.28 12.82 -9.08
N SER A 97 -2.99 12.99 -9.40
CA SER A 97 -2.20 14.21 -9.12
C SER A 97 -2.75 15.50 -9.74
N PHE A 98 -3.69 15.39 -10.70
CA PHE A 98 -4.41 16.52 -11.29
C PHE A 98 -5.54 17.06 -10.41
N LEU A 99 -5.89 16.36 -9.33
CA LEU A 99 -6.86 16.82 -8.33
C LEU A 99 -6.12 17.44 -7.14
N PRO A 100 -6.63 18.54 -6.55
CA PRO A 100 -6.04 19.09 -5.34
C PRO A 100 -6.27 18.15 -4.16
N VAL A 101 -5.22 17.89 -3.36
CA VAL A 101 -5.34 17.07 -2.14
C VAL A 101 -5.95 17.92 -1.03
N GLU A 102 -7.07 17.47 -0.44
CA GLU A 102 -7.72 18.15 0.69
C GLU A 102 -7.36 17.51 2.03
N SER A 103 -7.27 16.18 2.08
CA SER A 103 -6.86 15.44 3.28
C SER A 103 -6.20 14.13 2.88
N ALA A 104 -5.10 13.77 3.54
CA ALA A 104 -4.34 12.56 3.26
C ALA A 104 -3.80 11.96 4.56
N ASP A 105 -4.36 10.82 4.96
CA ASP A 105 -3.95 10.07 6.14
C ASP A 105 -3.39 8.69 5.73
N PRO A 106 -2.06 8.50 5.79
CA PRO A 106 -1.42 7.25 5.36
C PRO A 106 -1.62 6.08 6.34
N PHE A 107 -2.02 6.34 7.60
CA PHE A 107 -2.24 5.29 8.60
C PHE A 107 -3.63 4.68 8.50
N THR A 108 -4.63 5.53 8.23
CA THR A 108 -6.00 5.06 8.00
C THR A 108 -6.25 4.63 6.55
N GLY A 109 -5.41 5.10 5.62
CA GLY A 109 -5.52 4.82 4.19
C GLY A 109 -6.56 5.69 3.50
N VAL A 110 -6.98 6.80 4.11
CA VAL A 110 -7.98 7.72 3.57
C VAL A 110 -7.29 8.87 2.85
N LEU A 111 -7.70 9.09 1.60
CA LEU A 111 -7.22 10.18 0.76
C LEU A 111 -8.43 10.88 0.13
N VAL A 112 -8.63 12.13 0.51
CA VAL A 112 -9.72 12.99 0.02
C VAL A 112 -9.11 14.05 -0.90
N MET A 113 -9.65 14.12 -2.12
CA MET A 113 -9.25 15.08 -3.12
C MET A 113 -10.41 15.99 -3.49
N GLY A 114 -10.10 17.27 -3.63
CA GLY A 114 -11.04 18.31 -3.98
C GLY A 114 -11.38 18.32 -5.47
N TRP A 115 -12.08 19.37 -5.88
CA TRP A 115 -12.51 19.53 -7.27
C TRP A 115 -11.35 19.88 -8.19
N GLY A 116 -11.07 19.04 -9.18
CA GLY A 116 -10.08 19.28 -10.23
C GLY A 116 -10.57 18.80 -11.60
N ARG A 117 -9.79 19.05 -12.65
CA ARG A 117 -10.09 18.61 -14.01
C ARG A 117 -9.12 17.53 -14.42
N ALA A 118 -9.65 16.41 -14.91
CA ALA A 118 -8.82 15.37 -15.52
C ALA A 118 -8.25 15.86 -16.87
N PRO A 119 -7.02 15.45 -17.24
CA PRO A 119 -6.46 15.78 -18.53
C PRO A 119 -7.36 15.28 -19.66
N GLY A 120 -7.69 16.14 -20.62
CA GLY A 120 -8.60 15.81 -21.73
C GLY A 120 -10.10 15.85 -21.41
N SER A 121 -10.49 16.25 -20.19
CA SER A 121 -11.90 16.42 -19.82
C SER A 121 -12.21 17.85 -19.38
N ALA A 122 -13.33 18.40 -19.87
CA ALA A 122 -13.86 19.68 -19.41
C ALA A 122 -14.61 19.56 -18.06
N ARG A 123 -14.91 18.34 -17.63
CA ARG A 123 -15.68 18.08 -16.40
C ARG A 123 -14.79 18.21 -15.16
N GLN A 124 -15.38 18.75 -14.10
CA GLN A 124 -14.78 18.74 -12.76
C GLN A 124 -15.12 17.44 -12.04
N TYR A 125 -14.11 16.86 -11.42
CA TYR A 125 -14.19 15.64 -10.63
C TYR A 125 -13.65 15.91 -9.23
N ARG A 126 -14.20 15.23 -8.24
CA ARG A 126 -13.57 15.03 -6.93
C ARG A 126 -13.45 13.54 -6.68
N ALA A 127 -12.46 13.14 -5.91
CA ALA A 127 -12.21 11.73 -5.64
C ALA A 127 -11.98 11.49 -4.15
N THR A 128 -12.44 10.34 -3.68
CA THR A 128 -12.10 9.81 -2.37
C THR A 128 -11.57 8.40 -2.56
N VAL A 129 -10.39 8.16 -2.02
CA VAL A 129 -9.69 6.88 -2.09
C VAL A 129 -9.55 6.34 -0.67
N LEU A 130 -9.83 5.06 -0.52
CA LEU A 130 -9.65 4.32 0.72
C LEU A 130 -8.86 3.05 0.42
N VAL A 131 -7.68 2.92 1.04
CA VAL A 131 -6.85 1.72 1.01
C VAL A 131 -7.11 0.92 2.29
N GLN A 132 -7.66 -0.28 2.18
CA GLN A 132 -8.11 -1.08 3.33
C GLN A 132 -7.19 -2.24 3.70
N ASP A 133 -6.46 -2.78 2.73
CA ASP A 133 -5.72 -4.03 2.89
C ASP A 133 -4.30 -3.87 2.31
N PRO A 134 -3.28 -4.50 2.93
CA PRO A 134 -1.91 -4.47 2.43
C PRO A 134 -1.71 -5.25 1.12
N ALA A 135 -2.66 -6.07 0.68
CA ALA A 135 -2.59 -6.81 -0.58
C ALA A 135 -2.65 -5.87 -1.79
N LEU A 136 -1.95 -6.25 -2.86
CA LEU A 136 -1.86 -5.46 -4.09
C LEU A 136 -2.89 -5.88 -5.13
N ASP A 137 -4.17 -5.88 -4.75
CA ASP A 137 -5.29 -6.28 -5.58
C ASP A 137 -6.48 -5.32 -5.46
N ALA A 138 -7.49 -5.48 -6.32
CA ALA A 138 -8.61 -4.55 -6.44
C ALA A 138 -9.44 -4.45 -5.15
N ARG A 139 -9.56 -5.52 -4.36
CA ARG A 139 -10.36 -5.49 -3.12
C ARG A 139 -9.80 -4.56 -2.06
N SER A 140 -8.50 -4.27 -2.15
CA SER A 140 -7.76 -3.44 -1.21
C SER A 140 -8.00 -1.94 -1.43
N LEU A 141 -8.58 -1.55 -2.56
CA LEU A 141 -8.79 -0.16 -2.97
C LEU A 141 -10.28 0.12 -3.14
N LYS A 142 -10.79 1.14 -2.46
CA LYS A 142 -12.12 1.70 -2.71
C LYS A 142 -11.96 3.10 -3.27
N LEU A 143 -12.54 3.32 -4.45
CA LEU A 143 -12.52 4.60 -5.14
C LEU A 143 -13.95 5.11 -5.33
N SER A 144 -14.19 6.34 -4.91
CA SER A 144 -15.41 7.06 -5.20
C SER A 144 -15.08 8.34 -5.97
N ILE A 145 -15.64 8.48 -7.17
CA ILE A 145 -15.48 9.69 -7.99
C ILE A 145 -16.84 10.36 -8.13
N GLN A 146 -16.87 11.67 -7.89
CA GLN A 146 -18.06 12.49 -8.08
C GLN A 146 -17.80 13.59 -9.09
N THR A 147 -18.83 13.92 -9.86
CA THR A 147 -18.90 15.05 -10.78
C THR A 147 -19.85 16.10 -10.22
N ARG A 148 -19.88 17.29 -10.81
CA ARG A 148 -20.86 18.33 -10.47
C ARG A 148 -22.32 17.88 -10.62
N ASN A 149 -22.59 16.89 -11.47
CA ASN A 149 -23.93 16.40 -11.77
C ASN A 149 -24.27 15.09 -11.04
N GLY A 150 -23.44 14.66 -10.07
CA GLY A 150 -23.63 13.40 -9.33
C GLY A 150 -22.46 12.42 -9.49
N PRO A 151 -22.62 11.15 -9.10
CA PRO A 151 -21.55 10.14 -9.17
C PRO A 151 -21.05 9.94 -10.61
N ALA A 152 -19.76 9.67 -10.76
CA ALA A 152 -19.19 9.32 -12.06
C ALA A 152 -19.72 7.95 -12.54
N SER A 153 -19.62 7.68 -13.85
CA SER A 153 -20.02 6.37 -14.38
C SER A 153 -19.13 5.27 -13.79
N ALA A 154 -19.72 4.10 -13.52
CA ALA A 154 -18.99 2.95 -12.98
C ALA A 154 -17.79 2.55 -13.86
N GLU A 155 -17.92 2.68 -15.18
CA GLU A 155 -16.85 2.46 -16.13
C GLU A 155 -15.66 3.42 -15.93
N THR A 156 -15.94 4.69 -15.62
CA THR A 156 -14.88 5.68 -15.34
C THR A 156 -14.16 5.32 -14.04
N VAL A 157 -14.92 5.00 -12.99
CA VAL A 157 -14.35 4.59 -11.70
C VAL A 157 -13.45 3.38 -11.87
N ARG A 158 -13.93 2.35 -12.58
CA ARG A 158 -13.16 1.12 -12.83
C ARG A 158 -11.89 1.37 -13.64
N ARG A 159 -11.96 2.19 -14.69
CA ARG A 159 -10.77 2.57 -15.48
C ARG A 159 -9.70 3.26 -14.63
N VAL A 160 -10.12 4.15 -13.73
CA VAL A 160 -9.19 4.85 -12.83
C VAL A 160 -8.63 3.88 -11.79
N GLU A 161 -9.45 2.99 -11.23
CA GLU A 161 -9.01 1.96 -10.30
C GLU A 161 -7.97 1.03 -10.93
N ASP A 162 -8.23 0.54 -12.15
CA ASP A 162 -7.29 -0.29 -12.91
C ASP A 162 -5.99 0.46 -13.22
N ALA A 163 -6.06 1.76 -13.51
CA ALA A 163 -4.87 2.59 -13.71
C ALA A 163 -4.02 2.70 -12.43
N ILE A 164 -4.66 2.89 -11.26
CA ILE A 164 -3.96 2.92 -9.96
C ILE A 164 -3.31 1.57 -9.68
N LEU A 165 -4.03 0.46 -9.85
CA LEU A 165 -3.49 -0.89 -9.63
C LEU A 165 -2.31 -1.19 -10.56
N THR A 166 -2.42 -0.79 -11.83
CA THR A 166 -1.33 -0.93 -12.81
C THR A 166 -0.11 -0.13 -12.39
N ARG A 167 -0.30 1.12 -11.97
CA ARG A 167 0.78 1.99 -11.51
C ARG A 167 1.43 1.47 -10.22
N ALA A 168 0.65 0.92 -9.30
CA ALA A 168 1.15 0.31 -8.07
C ALA A 168 2.06 -0.90 -8.36
N ARG A 169 1.69 -1.75 -9.33
CA ARG A 169 2.56 -2.86 -9.78
C ARG A 169 3.87 -2.35 -10.36
N GLN A 170 3.83 -1.29 -11.18
CA GLN A 170 5.03 -0.67 -11.73
C GLN A 170 5.95 -0.13 -10.61
N LEU A 171 5.39 0.54 -9.61
CA LEU A 171 6.14 1.03 -8.44
C LEU A 171 6.81 -0.13 -7.69
N ARG A 172 6.08 -1.22 -7.43
CA ARG A 172 6.63 -2.43 -6.78
C ARG A 172 7.74 -3.07 -7.57
N VAL A 173 7.63 -3.16 -8.89
CA VAL A 173 8.68 -3.71 -9.74
C VAL A 173 9.92 -2.80 -9.73
N ARG A 174 9.74 -1.47 -9.80
CA ARG A 174 10.85 -0.51 -9.72
C ARG A 174 11.61 -0.62 -8.39
N ASP A 175 10.90 -0.71 -7.27
CA ASP A 175 11.49 -0.86 -5.93
C ASP A 175 12.34 -2.13 -5.81
N LYS A 176 11.89 -3.24 -6.42
CA LYS A 176 12.60 -4.54 -6.41
C LYS A 176 13.86 -4.59 -7.27
N ASN A 177 14.04 -3.65 -8.19
CA ASN A 177 15.16 -3.62 -9.13
C ASN A 177 16.27 -2.64 -8.69
N LEU A 178 16.16 -2.07 -7.49
CA LEU A 178 17.15 -1.22 -6.84
C LEU A 178 17.88 -2.01 -5.76
#